data_AF-A0A1Y2CT83-F1
#
_entry.id   AF-A0A1Y2CT83-F1
#
_cell.length_a   1.000
_cell.length_b   1.000
_cell.length_c   1.000
_cell.angle_alpha   90.00
_cell.angle_beta   90.00
_cell.angle_gamma   90.00
#
_symmetry.space_group_name_H-M   'P 1'
#
loop_
_entity.id
_entity.type
_entity.pdbx_description
1 polymer ?
#
loop_
_entity_poly.entity_id
_entity_poly.type
_entity_poly.pdbx_seq_one_letter_code
_entity_poly.pdbx_strand_id
1 'polypeptide(L)'
;MSFVPSVNSFLDAILKTVYDNSSNRSLIFSSFNPQVCVTMNWKQPNFGVFFKTNCGIPVADQKWIEADRRCGSIKEAIRFSKRSHFLGVMCEATPLIQVPALITTIKQSGLMLASFGASNLITANVLTQEAGGVDGIMAGQVLHYSVNPSI
;
A
#
# COMPACT_ATOMS: atom_id res chain seq x y z
N MET A 1 -0.19 -17.61 -30.77
CA MET A 1 0.61 -17.05 -29.67
C MET A 1 -0.18 -15.91 -29.06
N SER A 2 -0.66 -16.06 -27.83
CA SER A 2 -1.23 -14.94 -27.08
C SER A 2 -0.09 -14.00 -26.68
N PHE A 3 -0.13 -12.76 -27.16
CA PHE A 3 0.83 -11.73 -26.76
C PHE A 3 0.47 -11.27 -25.35
N VAL A 4 1.29 -11.61 -24.36
CA VAL A 4 1.14 -11.09 -23.00
C VAL A 4 1.66 -9.65 -23.01
N PRO A 5 0.84 -8.63 -22.70
CA PRO A 5 1.29 -7.25 -22.66
C PRO A 5 2.41 -7.06 -21.64
N SER A 6 3.40 -6.22 -21.96
CA SER A 6 4.43 -5.82 -21.00
C SER A 6 3.82 -4.99 -19.86
N VAL A 7 4.47 -4.99 -18.68
CA VAL A 7 4.08 -4.13 -17.55
C VAL A 7 3.99 -2.66 -18.00
N ASN A 8 4.91 -2.21 -18.85
CA ASN A 8 4.91 -0.86 -19.39
C ASN A 8 3.61 -0.54 -20.15
N SER A 9 3.28 -1.34 -21.16
CA SER A 9 2.08 -1.14 -21.99
C SER A 9 0.78 -1.30 -21.19
N PHE A 10 0.77 -2.18 -20.19
CA PHE A 10 -0.37 -2.35 -19.30
C PHE A 10 -0.62 -1.10 -18.46
N LEU A 11 0.44 -0.51 -17.89
CA LEU A 11 0.31 0.72 -17.11
C LEU A 11 -0.02 1.94 -17.97
N ASP A 12 0.44 1.99 -19.23
CA ASP A 12 0.06 3.06 -20.16
C ASP A 12 -1.47 3.10 -20.38
N ALA A 13 -2.11 1.95 -20.53
CA ALA A 13 -3.56 1.86 -20.67
C ALA A 13 -4.30 2.34 -19.41
N ILE A 14 -3.80 1.97 -18.22
CA ILE A 14 -4.36 2.42 -16.93
C ILE A 14 -4.22 3.94 -16.80
N LEU A 15 -3.03 4.48 -17.05
CA LEU A 15 -2.76 5.92 -16.91
C LEU A 15 -3.60 6.75 -17.87
N LYS A 16 -3.72 6.31 -19.13
CA LYS A 16 -4.61 6.95 -20.11
C LYS A 16 -6.04 7.02 -19.56
N THR A 17 -6.57 5.88 -19.10
CA THR A 17 -7.92 5.83 -18.54
C THR A 17 -8.08 6.74 -17.33
N VAL A 18 -7.09 6.74 -16.42
CA VAL A 18 -7.12 7.60 -15.24
C VAL A 18 -7.10 9.06 -15.64
N TYR A 19 -6.18 9.51 -16.48
CA TYR A 19 -6.09 10.93 -16.86
C TYR A 19 -7.29 11.43 -17.67
N ASP A 20 -7.86 10.58 -18.53
CA ASP A 20 -9.06 10.92 -19.29
C ASP A 20 -10.30 11.09 -18.38
N ASN A 21 -10.27 10.53 -17.16
CA ASN A 21 -11.43 10.49 -16.25
C ASN A 21 -11.15 11.04 -14.84
N SER A 22 -9.93 11.47 -14.50
CA SER A 22 -9.54 11.72 -13.11
C SER A 22 -10.21 12.96 -12.54
N SER A 23 -10.55 13.95 -13.38
CA SER A 23 -11.15 15.23 -12.96
C SER A 23 -10.45 15.79 -11.70
N ASN A 24 -11.19 16.32 -10.73
CA ASN A 24 -10.65 16.86 -9.47
C ASN A 24 -10.60 15.82 -8.33
N ARG A 25 -10.54 14.51 -8.63
CA ARG A 25 -10.51 13.47 -7.61
C ARG A 25 -9.09 13.26 -7.09
N SER A 26 -8.95 13.18 -5.77
CA SER A 26 -7.71 12.70 -5.16
C SER A 26 -7.59 11.20 -5.40
N LEU A 27 -6.48 10.77 -6.02
CA LEU A 27 -6.22 9.38 -6.37
C LEU A 27 -4.86 8.96 -5.83
N ILE A 28 -4.76 7.68 -5.47
CA ILE A 28 -3.49 7.01 -5.19
C ILE A 28 -3.42 5.73 -6.01
N PHE A 29 -2.21 5.32 -6.35
CA PHE A 29 -1.97 3.98 -6.91
C PHE A 29 -1.42 3.07 -5.84
N SER A 30 -1.83 1.80 -5.88
CA SER A 30 -1.23 0.79 -5.01
C SER A 30 -1.18 -0.57 -5.71
N SER A 31 -0.16 -1.37 -5.39
CA SER A 31 -0.03 -2.73 -5.93
C SER A 31 0.79 -3.62 -5.00
N PHE A 32 0.51 -4.92 -5.02
CA PHE A 32 1.36 -5.93 -4.39
C PHE A 32 2.61 -6.24 -5.24
N ASN A 33 2.60 -5.91 -6.53
CA ASN A 33 3.71 -6.21 -7.42
C ASN A 33 4.76 -5.08 -7.36
N PRO A 34 6.00 -5.36 -6.90
CA PRO A 34 7.03 -4.33 -6.80
C PRO A 34 7.41 -3.68 -8.13
N GLN A 35 7.43 -4.45 -9.23
CA GLN A 35 7.76 -3.93 -10.57
C GLN A 35 6.69 -2.96 -11.08
N VAL A 36 5.41 -3.26 -10.79
CA VAL A 36 4.30 -2.36 -11.10
C VAL A 36 4.42 -1.06 -10.31
N CYS A 37 4.70 -1.13 -9.01
CA CYS A 37 4.86 0.08 -8.17
C CYS A 37 5.99 0.97 -8.69
N VAL A 38 7.17 0.39 -8.97
CA VAL A 38 8.31 1.13 -9.51
C VAL A 38 7.95 1.77 -10.85
N THR A 39 7.46 0.97 -11.79
CA THR A 39 7.14 1.47 -13.15
C THR A 39 6.06 2.55 -13.10
N MET A 40 5.03 2.40 -12.26
CA MET A 40 4.00 3.40 -12.06
C MET A 40 4.60 4.70 -11.50
N ASN A 41 5.46 4.62 -10.48
CA ASN A 41 6.08 5.81 -9.88
C ASN A 41 6.97 6.58 -10.86
N TRP A 42 7.64 5.87 -11.78
CA TRP A 42 8.44 6.51 -12.83
C TRP A 42 7.61 7.12 -13.95
N LYS A 43 6.45 6.53 -14.27
CA LYS A 43 5.60 6.99 -15.37
C LYS A 43 4.77 8.22 -15.03
N GLN A 44 4.42 8.40 -13.76
CA GLN A 44 3.58 9.50 -13.33
C GLN A 44 4.07 10.08 -12.00
N PRO A 45 4.24 11.41 -11.89
CA PRO A 45 4.58 12.07 -10.63
C PRO A 45 3.36 12.68 -9.91
N ASN A 46 2.17 12.63 -10.53
CA ASN A 46 1.01 13.40 -10.07
C ASN A 46 0.27 12.76 -8.89
N PHE A 47 0.34 11.43 -8.77
CA PHE A 47 -0.38 10.65 -7.77
C PHE A 47 0.58 9.81 -6.94
N GLY A 48 0.34 9.76 -5.63
CA GLY A 48 1.13 8.95 -4.72
C GLY A 48 1.03 7.46 -5.02
N VAL A 49 2.17 6.77 -5.01
CA VAL A 49 2.24 5.32 -5.13
C VAL A 49 2.47 4.70 -3.76
N PHE A 50 1.65 3.69 -3.41
CA PHE A 50 1.77 2.88 -2.20
C PHE A 50 2.16 1.44 -2.55
N PHE A 51 3.18 0.92 -1.89
CA PHE A 51 3.52 -0.49 -2.01
C PHE A 51 2.65 -1.32 -1.05
N LYS A 52 1.87 -2.26 -1.58
CA LYS A 52 1.05 -3.18 -0.77
C LYS A 52 1.88 -4.39 -0.37
N THR A 53 1.79 -4.79 0.90
CA THR A 53 2.51 -5.95 1.41
C THR A 53 1.71 -6.70 2.48
N ASN A 54 1.73 -8.03 2.40
CA ASN A 54 1.21 -8.88 3.47
C ASN A 54 2.18 -9.01 4.65
N CYS A 55 3.32 -8.31 4.60
CA CYS A 55 4.27 -8.21 5.71
C CYS A 55 4.86 -9.56 6.15
N GLY A 56 4.89 -10.56 5.24
CA GLY A 56 5.31 -11.92 5.55
C GLY A 56 4.20 -12.82 6.13
N ILE A 57 2.98 -12.31 6.29
CA ILE A 57 1.83 -13.10 6.72
C ILE A 57 1.29 -13.93 5.54
N PRO A 58 1.10 -15.25 5.71
CA PRO A 58 0.43 -16.07 4.72
C PRO A 58 -1.01 -15.59 4.49
N VAL A 59 -1.40 -15.40 3.23
CA VAL A 59 -2.80 -15.14 2.90
C VAL A 59 -3.56 -16.46 3.00
N ALA A 60 -4.61 -16.52 3.81
CA ALA A 60 -5.32 -17.76 4.15
C ALA A 60 -5.74 -18.60 2.93
N ASP A 61 -6.08 -17.95 1.81
CA ASP A 61 -6.52 -18.59 0.58
C ASP A 61 -5.41 -18.78 -0.47
N GLN A 62 -4.17 -18.31 -0.19
CA GLN A 62 -3.05 -18.46 -1.11
C GLN A 62 -2.13 -19.58 -0.66
N LYS A 63 -2.09 -20.64 -1.48
CA LYS A 63 -1.14 -21.75 -1.36
C LYS A 63 0.29 -21.38 -1.78
N TRP A 64 0.52 -20.13 -2.18
CA TRP A 64 1.78 -19.65 -2.72
C TRP A 64 2.52 -18.81 -1.68
N ILE A 65 3.79 -19.15 -1.46
CA ILE A 65 4.69 -18.40 -0.60
C ILE A 65 5.24 -17.22 -1.42
N GLU A 66 5.10 -16.02 -0.88
CA GLU A 66 5.71 -14.83 -1.47
C GLU A 66 7.24 -14.99 -1.49
N ALA A 67 7.79 -15.18 -2.68
CA ALA A 67 9.21 -15.42 -2.90
C ALA A 67 10.01 -14.11 -3.02
N ASP A 68 9.35 -12.99 -3.30
CA ASP A 68 10.00 -11.70 -3.38
C ASP A 68 10.34 -11.19 -1.97
N ARG A 69 11.65 -11.16 -1.68
CA ARG A 69 12.16 -10.71 -0.37
C ARG A 69 11.69 -9.30 0.00
N ARG A 70 11.38 -8.45 -0.98
CA ARG A 70 10.86 -7.09 -0.74
C ARG A 70 9.48 -7.09 -0.08
N CYS A 71 8.70 -8.15 -0.31
CA CYS A 71 7.36 -8.33 0.22
C CYS A 71 7.35 -9.11 1.55
N GLY A 72 8.46 -9.75 1.92
CA GLY A 72 8.51 -10.76 3.00
C GLY A 72 8.50 -10.22 4.43
N SER A 73 8.60 -8.90 4.66
CA SER A 73 8.48 -8.30 5.99
C SER A 73 8.19 -6.80 5.92
N ILE A 74 7.74 -6.22 7.02
CA ILE A 74 7.60 -4.75 7.16
C ILE A 74 8.95 -4.05 6.95
N LYS A 75 10.04 -4.59 7.50
CA LYS A 75 11.38 -4.01 7.37
C LYS A 75 11.80 -3.89 5.90
N GLU A 76 11.62 -4.95 5.13
CA GLU A 76 11.96 -4.95 3.70
C GLU A 76 11.01 -4.08 2.88
N ALA A 77 9.72 -4.04 3.24
CA ALA A 77 8.74 -3.16 2.60
C ALA A 77 9.08 -1.68 2.80
N ILE A 78 9.47 -1.28 4.02
CA ILE A 78 9.96 0.08 4.32
C ILE A 78 11.21 0.38 3.48
N ARG A 79 12.21 -0.51 3.52
CA ARG A 79 13.48 -0.34 2.80
C ARG A 79 13.25 -0.17 1.29
N PHE A 80 12.41 -1.01 0.72
CA PHE A 80 12.07 -0.97 -0.70
C PHE A 80 11.32 0.30 -1.09
N SER A 81 10.34 0.70 -0.29
CA SER A 81 9.50 1.88 -0.57
C SER A 81 10.30 3.16 -0.51
N LYS A 82 11.19 3.30 0.50
CA LYS A 82 12.11 4.44 0.59
C LYS A 82 13.07 4.52 -0.59
N ARG A 83 13.70 3.40 -0.96
CA ARG A 83 14.64 3.36 -2.09
C ARG A 83 13.97 3.70 -3.43
N SER A 84 12.68 3.41 -3.54
CA SER A 84 11.90 3.63 -4.77
C SER A 84 11.11 4.94 -4.76
N HIS A 85 11.29 5.78 -3.73
CA HIS A 85 10.59 7.05 -3.55
C HIS A 85 9.06 6.94 -3.62
N PHE A 86 8.49 5.90 -3.01
CA PHE A 86 7.05 5.78 -2.87
C PHE A 86 6.53 6.71 -1.78
N LEU A 87 5.27 7.14 -1.92
CA LEU A 87 4.61 7.97 -0.91
C LEU A 87 4.41 7.19 0.40
N GLY A 88 4.12 5.89 0.30
CA GLY A 88 3.85 5.09 1.48
C GLY A 88 3.83 3.59 1.27
N VAL A 89 3.51 2.89 2.34
CA VAL A 89 3.26 1.45 2.37
C VAL A 89 1.83 1.18 2.82
N MET A 90 1.23 0.16 2.25
CA MET A 90 -0.08 -0.33 2.64
C MET A 90 0.08 -1.75 3.15
N CYS A 91 0.01 -1.93 4.47
CA CYS A 91 0.32 -3.18 5.15
C CYS A 91 -0.96 -3.97 5.46
N GLU A 92 -0.86 -5.29 5.49
CA GLU A 92 -1.91 -6.09 6.15
C GLU A 92 -2.01 -5.64 7.62
N ALA A 93 -3.23 -5.60 8.16
CA ALA A 93 -3.53 -4.95 9.44
C ALA A 93 -3.16 -5.80 10.67
N THR A 94 -3.19 -7.13 10.56
CA THR A 94 -2.90 -8.07 11.66
C THR A 94 -1.58 -7.81 12.39
N PRO A 95 -0.42 -7.62 11.72
CA PRO A 95 0.84 -7.37 12.42
C PRO A 95 0.83 -6.01 13.12
N LEU A 96 0.16 -5.01 12.55
CA LEU A 96 0.04 -3.68 13.16
C LEU A 96 -0.82 -3.70 14.43
N ILE A 97 -1.86 -4.54 14.45
CA ILE A 97 -2.74 -4.72 15.62
C ILE A 97 -2.02 -5.54 16.70
N GLN A 98 -1.35 -6.63 16.30
CA GLN A 98 -0.62 -7.50 17.23
C GLN A 98 0.60 -6.80 17.85
N VAL A 99 1.27 -5.94 17.09
CA VAL A 99 2.45 -5.20 17.54
C VAL A 99 2.35 -3.74 17.11
N PRO A 100 1.60 -2.90 17.87
CA PRO A 100 1.39 -1.48 17.53
C PRO A 100 2.67 -0.66 17.37
N ALA A 101 3.79 -1.04 18.00
CA ALA A 101 5.08 -0.40 17.83
C ALA A 101 5.61 -0.43 16.37
N LEU A 102 5.11 -1.34 15.53
CA LEU A 102 5.42 -1.38 14.10
C LEU A 102 4.87 -0.16 13.35
N ILE A 103 3.73 0.38 13.80
CA ILE A 103 3.13 1.61 13.25
C ILE A 103 4.13 2.76 13.43
N THR A 104 4.63 2.96 14.65
CA THR A 104 5.64 3.97 14.96
C THR A 104 6.91 3.80 14.12
N THR A 105 7.36 2.55 13.95
CA THR A 105 8.56 2.23 13.15
C THR A 105 8.39 2.67 11.68
N ILE A 106 7.23 2.41 11.09
CA ILE A 106 6.94 2.83 9.70
C ILE A 106 6.82 4.35 9.62
N LYS A 107 6.10 4.98 10.55
CA LYS A 107 5.91 6.44 10.57
C LYS A 107 7.23 7.20 10.72
N GLN A 108 8.12 6.76 11.62
CA GLN A 108 9.45 7.32 11.78
C GLN A 108 10.34 7.15 10.55
N SER A 109 10.00 6.23 9.64
CA SER A 109 10.74 6.06 8.38
C SER A 109 10.45 7.16 7.36
N GLY A 110 9.42 7.99 7.60
CA GLY A 110 8.96 9.08 6.73
C GLY A 110 7.95 8.65 5.66
N LEU A 111 7.45 7.41 5.72
CA LEU A 111 6.44 6.88 4.80
C LEU A 111 5.04 7.11 5.36
N MET A 112 4.09 7.41 4.48
CA MET A 112 2.68 7.25 4.82
C MET A 112 2.37 5.78 5.06
N LEU A 113 1.52 5.49 6.02
CA LEU A 113 1.09 4.14 6.37
C LEU A 113 -0.41 4.00 6.18
N ALA A 114 -0.80 3.10 5.29
CA ALA A 114 -2.17 2.61 5.22
C ALA A 114 -2.26 1.14 5.63
N SER A 115 -3.44 0.67 6.00
CA SER A 115 -3.68 -0.75 6.29
C SER A 115 -4.84 -1.33 5.49
N PHE A 116 -4.83 -2.65 5.30
CA PHE A 116 -5.92 -3.42 4.72
C PHE A 116 -6.05 -4.78 5.41
N GLY A 117 -7.14 -5.49 5.17
CA GLY A 117 -7.35 -6.87 5.66
C GLY A 117 -8.65 -7.00 6.44
N ALA A 118 -9.04 -8.24 6.72
CA ALA A 118 -10.30 -8.53 7.41
C ALA A 118 -10.35 -7.92 8.83
N SER A 119 -9.19 -7.79 9.47
CA SER A 119 -9.06 -7.18 10.80
C SER A 119 -9.53 -5.72 10.85
N ASN A 120 -9.59 -5.02 9.72
CA ASN A 120 -10.12 -3.65 9.61
C ASN A 120 -11.65 -3.57 9.64
N LEU A 121 -12.37 -4.71 9.63
CA LEU A 121 -13.83 -4.73 9.79
C LEU A 121 -14.26 -4.65 11.27
N ILE A 122 -13.29 -4.76 12.19
CA ILE A 122 -13.55 -4.74 13.63
C ILE A 122 -13.21 -3.35 14.17
N THR A 123 -14.21 -2.65 14.72
CA THR A 123 -14.06 -1.27 15.21
C THR A 123 -12.92 -1.10 16.22
N ALA A 124 -12.74 -2.04 17.16
CA ALA A 124 -11.66 -1.97 18.15
C ALA A 124 -10.26 -1.99 17.51
N ASN A 125 -10.10 -2.74 16.41
CA ASN A 125 -8.83 -2.81 15.67
C ASN A 125 -8.57 -1.54 14.87
N VAL A 126 -9.62 -0.92 14.33
CA VAL A 126 -9.54 0.39 13.66
C VAL A 126 -9.06 1.44 14.65
N LEU A 127 -9.70 1.54 15.82
CA LEU A 127 -9.33 2.49 16.87
C LEU A 127 -7.88 2.31 17.34
N THR A 128 -7.42 1.06 17.47
CA THR A 128 -6.03 0.76 17.84
C THR A 128 -5.03 1.27 16.80
N GLN A 129 -5.35 1.11 15.51
CA GLN A 129 -4.51 1.59 14.40
C GLN A 129 -4.51 3.11 14.29
N GLU A 130 -5.68 3.75 14.45
CA GLU A 130 -5.82 5.21 14.46
C GLU A 130 -5.04 5.84 15.62
N ALA A 131 -5.15 5.26 16.83
CA ALA A 131 -4.38 5.71 17.99
C ALA A 131 -2.86 5.57 17.78
N GLY A 132 -2.43 4.59 16.98
CA GLY A 132 -1.03 4.43 16.56
C GLY A 132 -0.57 5.44 15.49
N GLY A 133 -1.48 6.16 14.84
CA GLY A 133 -1.17 7.14 13.80
C GLY A 133 -1.11 6.57 12.38
N VAL A 134 -1.86 5.52 12.09
CA VAL A 134 -2.09 5.04 10.71
C VAL A 134 -2.82 6.13 9.89
N ASP A 135 -2.31 6.42 8.69
CA ASP A 135 -2.81 7.50 7.82
C ASP A 135 -4.04 7.09 7.01
N GLY A 136 -4.24 5.80 6.77
CA GLY A 136 -5.42 5.31 6.07
C GLY A 136 -5.77 3.87 6.39
N ILE A 137 -7.06 3.56 6.51
CA ILE A 137 -7.57 2.24 6.84
C ILE A 137 -8.56 1.83 5.76
N MET A 138 -8.25 0.74 5.06
CA MET A 138 -9.14 0.15 4.07
C MET A 138 -10.11 -0.82 4.76
N ALA A 139 -11.40 -0.48 4.76
CA ALA A 139 -12.50 -1.28 5.28
C ALA A 139 -13.60 -1.42 4.23
N GLY A 140 -14.05 -2.64 3.92
CA GLY A 140 -15.15 -2.87 2.98
C GLY A 140 -14.92 -2.30 1.57
N GLN A 141 -13.67 -2.33 1.08
CA GLN A 141 -13.23 -1.73 -0.20
C GLN A 141 -13.20 -0.19 -0.23
N VAL A 142 -13.51 0.47 0.88
CA VAL A 142 -13.39 1.92 1.02
C VAL A 142 -12.12 2.22 1.82
N LEU A 143 -11.29 3.13 1.30
CA LEU A 143 -10.13 3.65 2.02
C LEU A 143 -10.52 4.92 2.77
N HIS A 144 -10.51 4.86 4.10
CA HIS A 144 -10.72 5.99 4.97
C HIS A 144 -9.36 6.59 5.32
N TYR A 145 -9.12 7.86 4.98
CA TYR A 145 -7.88 8.55 5.33
C TYR A 145 -8.09 9.38 6.60
N SER A 146 -7.14 9.29 7.52
CA SER A 146 -7.13 10.12 8.72
C SER A 146 -6.54 11.48 8.37
N VAL A 147 -7.40 12.50 8.30
CA VAL A 147 -6.94 13.90 8.21
C VAL A 147 -6.68 14.36 9.64
N ASN A 148 -5.55 13.98 10.22
CA ASN A 148 -5.13 14.63 11.46
C ASN A 148 -4.63 16.05 11.10
N PRO A 149 -5.32 17.14 11.52
CA PRO A 149 -4.96 18.51 11.15
C PRO A 149 -3.73 19.05 11.90
N SER A 150 -2.98 18.20 12.61
CA SER A 150 -2.06 18.62 13.66
C SER A 150 -0.60 18.44 13.24
N ILE A 151 -0.13 19.36 12.39
CA ILE A 151 1.25 19.89 12.44
C ILE A 151 1.13 21.41 12.37
#